data_AF-A0A1G0L1A1-F1
#
_entry.id   AF-A0A1G0L1A1-F1
#
_cell.length_a   1.000
_cell.length_b   1.000
_cell.length_c   1.000
_cell.angle_alpha   90.00
_cell.angle_beta   90.00
_cell.angle_gamma   90.00
#
_symmetry.space_group_name_H-M   'P 1'
#
loop_
_entity.id
_entity.type
_entity.pdbx_description
1 polymer ?
#
loop_
_entity_poly.entity_id
_entity_poly.type
_entity_poly.pdbx_seq_one_letter_code
_entity_poly.pdbx_strand_id
1 'polypeptide(L)'
;MLEQEAEREARRAGQRERGESAGSRGGPPGSLAAARESGLPLSGSPTLPPEIPQERDLVRLMLLDPAWIVRAQAQLTPEHFRHPRYRAMAAALFEGAREAPVPELAAEWERLSQPPEAPFDAEAAYHAALASLRDRPRRERLRDIDRLIPLAAPAEKDALMQEKLELLASGEGRYWRRISTEQEPTR
;
A
#
# COMPACT_ATOMS: atom_id res chain seq x y z
N MET A 1 -40.81 -17.38 37.26
CA MET A 1 -40.23 -16.42 38.23
C MET A 1 -39.95 -17.14 39.56
N LEU A 2 -39.11 -18.18 39.56
CA LEU A 2 -38.66 -18.89 40.78
C LEU A 2 -37.29 -19.58 40.56
N GLU A 3 -36.52 -19.12 39.56
CA GLU A 3 -35.21 -19.69 39.19
C GLU A 3 -34.04 -18.74 39.51
N GLN A 4 -34.24 -17.71 40.33
CA GLN A 4 -33.19 -16.71 40.63
C GLN A 4 -32.69 -16.68 42.09
N GLU A 5 -33.08 -17.64 42.95
CA GLU A 5 -32.69 -17.59 44.38
C GLU A 5 -31.79 -18.74 44.87
N ALA A 6 -31.48 -19.76 44.06
CA ALA A 6 -30.67 -20.90 44.51
C ALA A 6 -29.15 -20.75 44.31
N GLU A 7 -28.67 -19.72 43.60
CA GLU A 7 -27.25 -19.60 43.22
C GLU A 7 -26.39 -18.81 44.21
N ARG A 8 -26.97 -18.35 45.34
CA ARG A 8 -26.28 -17.52 46.34
C ARG A 8 -25.75 -18.27 47.56
N GLU A 9 -25.92 -19.58 47.66
CA GLU A 9 -25.67 -20.33 48.92
C GLU A 9 -24.52 -21.36 48.87
N ALA A 10 -23.62 -21.29 47.89
CA ALA A 10 -22.44 -22.18 47.83
C ALA A 10 -21.10 -21.49 48.18
N ARG A 11 -21.11 -20.21 48.62
CA ARG A 11 -19.90 -19.43 48.96
C ARG A 11 -19.51 -19.44 50.45
N ARG A 12 -20.03 -20.36 51.28
CA ARG A 12 -19.71 -20.39 52.72
C ARG A 12 -19.64 -21.81 53.31
N ALA A 13 -18.49 -22.48 53.17
CA ALA A 13 -17.96 -23.46 54.12
C ALA A 13 -16.62 -23.95 53.50
N GLY A 14 -15.45 -23.56 54.00
CA GLY A 14 -14.83 -24.11 55.21
C GLY A 14 -13.54 -24.84 54.77
N GLN A 15 -12.40 -24.13 54.72
CA GLN A 15 -11.35 -24.11 55.74
C GLN A 15 -10.59 -25.43 55.98
N ARG A 16 -9.27 -25.34 55.67
CA ARG A 16 -8.09 -25.84 56.43
C ARG A 16 -7.72 -27.32 56.35
N GLU A 17 -6.55 -27.59 55.77
CA GLU A 17 -5.34 -28.24 56.36
C GLU A 17 -4.15 -27.80 55.45
N ARG A 18 -3.26 -26.86 55.79
CA ARG A 18 -2.10 -26.87 56.72
C ARG A 18 -1.22 -28.12 56.64
N GLY A 19 -0.14 -28.02 55.86
CA GLY A 19 1.05 -28.84 55.91
C GLY A 19 2.26 -28.03 55.44
N GLU A 20 2.99 -27.44 56.38
CA GLU A 20 4.27 -26.75 56.19
C GLU A 20 5.38 -27.75 55.84
N SER A 21 6.31 -27.38 54.95
CA SER A 21 7.76 -27.59 55.15
C SER A 21 8.60 -26.79 54.15
N ALA A 22 9.61 -26.14 54.70
CA ALA A 22 10.47 -25.10 54.14
C ALA A 22 11.72 -25.65 53.40
N GLY A 23 12.41 -24.76 52.67
CA GLY A 23 13.82 -24.94 52.27
C GLY A 23 14.12 -24.49 50.84
N SER A 24 14.20 -23.19 50.54
CA SER A 24 15.45 -22.41 50.49
C SER A 24 16.46 -22.82 49.40
N ARG A 25 16.63 -21.99 48.35
CA ARG A 25 17.80 -21.11 48.13
C ARG A 25 17.74 -20.41 46.77
N GLY A 26 18.09 -19.13 46.78
CA GLY A 26 17.90 -18.19 45.68
C GLY A 26 18.81 -18.39 44.46
N GLY A 27 18.25 -18.04 43.29
CA GLY A 27 18.98 -17.70 42.08
C GLY A 27 18.95 -16.18 41.87
N PRO A 28 20.00 -15.57 41.30
CA PRO A 28 20.20 -14.12 41.32
C PRO A 28 19.24 -13.36 40.37
N PRO A 29 18.91 -12.09 40.69
CA PRO A 29 18.22 -11.20 39.77
C PRO A 29 19.26 -10.59 38.83
N GLY A 30 19.28 -11.02 37.58
CA GLY A 30 20.22 -10.43 36.64
C GLY A 30 20.20 -11.08 35.28
N SER A 31 19.24 -10.70 34.43
CA SER A 31 19.52 -10.41 33.03
C SER A 31 18.28 -9.84 32.30
N LEU A 32 17.87 -8.62 32.66
CA LEU A 32 17.16 -7.74 31.72
C LEU A 32 18.15 -6.86 30.93
N ALA A 33 19.46 -7.09 31.09
CA ALA A 33 20.52 -6.37 30.40
C ALA A 33 21.09 -7.12 29.18
N ALA A 34 20.96 -8.45 29.07
CA ALA A 34 21.53 -9.19 27.94
C ALA A 34 20.71 -9.14 26.63
N ALA A 35 19.53 -8.51 26.62
CA ALA A 35 18.78 -8.27 25.38
C ALA A 35 19.27 -7.03 24.61
N ARG A 36 20.19 -6.24 25.16
CA ARG A 36 20.75 -5.04 24.51
C ARG A 36 22.04 -5.29 23.70
N GLU A 37 22.65 -6.47 23.80
CA GLU A 37 23.92 -6.79 23.12
C GLU A 37 23.80 -7.72 21.92
N SER A 38 22.61 -8.22 21.62
CA SER A 38 22.35 -8.81 20.30
C SER A 38 22.01 -7.68 19.33
N GLY A 39 23.04 -7.09 18.71
CA GLY A 39 22.93 -6.14 17.59
C GLY A 39 22.33 -6.74 16.33
N LEU A 40 21.39 -7.66 16.46
CA LEU A 40 20.56 -8.17 15.39
C LEU A 40 19.37 -7.21 15.28
N PRO A 41 19.19 -6.51 14.15
CA PRO A 41 17.99 -5.72 13.96
C PRO A 41 16.79 -6.65 14.15
N LEU A 42 15.92 -6.29 15.10
CA LEU A 42 14.58 -6.86 15.21
C LEU A 42 14.02 -6.95 13.81
N SER A 43 13.79 -8.17 13.34
CA SER A 43 13.31 -8.51 12.00
C SER A 43 12.23 -7.52 11.61
N GLY A 44 12.61 -6.50 10.85
CA GLY A 44 11.68 -5.54 10.31
C GLY A 44 10.86 -6.33 9.31
N SER A 45 9.65 -6.72 9.70
CA SER A 45 8.66 -7.18 8.73
C SER A 45 8.70 -6.18 7.59
N PRO A 46 8.98 -6.61 6.34
CA PRO A 46 9.06 -5.68 5.23
C PRO A 46 7.75 -4.90 5.22
N THR A 47 7.83 -3.62 5.56
CA THR A 47 6.66 -2.75 5.59
C THR A 47 6.17 -2.69 4.16
N LEU A 48 5.07 -3.40 3.89
CA LEU A 48 4.45 -3.41 2.58
C LEU A 48 4.19 -1.95 2.19
N PRO A 49 4.45 -1.58 0.93
CA PRO A 49 4.09 -0.26 0.45
C PRO A 49 2.59 -0.01 0.74
N PRO A 50 2.20 1.25 1.02
CA PRO A 50 0.80 1.57 1.22
C PRO A 50 -0.03 1.15 0.00
N GLU A 51 -1.26 0.68 0.25
CA GLU A 51 -2.20 0.30 -0.80
C GLU A 51 -2.47 1.50 -1.72
N ILE A 52 -2.52 1.25 -3.03
CA ILE A 52 -2.79 2.29 -4.05
C ILE A 52 -4.17 1.98 -4.64
N PRO A 53 -5.22 2.73 -4.24
CA PRO A 53 -6.60 2.42 -4.65
C PRO A 53 -6.76 2.29 -6.16
N GLN A 54 -6.10 3.17 -6.93
CA GLN A 54 -6.18 3.17 -8.39
C GLN A 54 -5.63 1.88 -9.02
N GLU A 55 -4.54 1.34 -8.48
CA GLU A 55 -3.97 0.08 -8.98
C GLU A 55 -4.82 -1.11 -8.59
N ARG A 56 -5.30 -1.12 -7.33
CA ARG A 56 -6.21 -2.14 -6.82
C ARG A 56 -7.49 -2.20 -7.65
N ASP A 57 -8.12 -1.05 -7.89
CA ASP A 57 -9.39 -0.97 -8.59
C ASP A 57 -9.23 -1.40 -10.05
N LEU A 58 -8.09 -1.08 -10.70
CA LEU A 58 -7.78 -1.57 -12.03
C LEU A 58 -7.59 -3.10 -12.08
N VAL A 59 -6.84 -3.67 -11.13
CA VAL A 59 -6.67 -5.14 -11.04
C VAL A 59 -8.03 -5.81 -10.80
N ARG A 60 -8.87 -5.26 -9.92
CA ARG A 60 -10.23 -5.75 -9.70
C ARG A 60 -11.05 -5.74 -10.99
N LEU A 61 -11.05 -4.64 -11.74
CA LEU A 61 -11.75 -4.57 -13.03
C LEU A 61 -11.30 -5.67 -14.00
N MET A 62 -9.98 -5.87 -14.11
CA MET A 62 -9.39 -6.89 -14.96
C MET A 62 -9.75 -8.33 -14.54
N LEU A 63 -9.90 -8.57 -13.23
CA LEU A 63 -10.33 -9.87 -12.70
C LEU A 63 -11.82 -10.14 -12.93
N LEU A 64 -12.65 -9.10 -12.91
CA LEU A 64 -14.11 -9.21 -13.07
C LEU A 64 -14.52 -9.45 -14.52
N ASP A 65 -13.87 -8.79 -15.48
CA ASP A 65 -14.20 -8.93 -16.90
C ASP A 65 -12.94 -8.79 -17.77
N PRO A 66 -12.60 -9.83 -18.58
CA PRO A 66 -11.49 -9.80 -19.52
C PRO A 66 -11.49 -8.64 -20.51
N ALA A 67 -12.64 -8.01 -20.78
CA ALA A 67 -12.71 -6.81 -21.63
C ALA A 67 -11.83 -5.67 -21.08
N TRP A 68 -11.70 -5.56 -19.75
CA TRP A 68 -10.83 -4.56 -19.13
C TRP A 68 -9.35 -4.87 -19.30
N ILE A 69 -8.98 -6.15 -19.40
CA ILE A 69 -7.59 -6.56 -19.67
C ILE A 69 -7.17 -6.01 -21.04
N VAL A 70 -7.99 -6.22 -22.07
CA VAL A 70 -7.72 -5.74 -23.44
C VAL A 70 -7.58 -4.22 -23.47
N ARG A 71 -8.51 -3.50 -22.80
CA ARG A 71 -8.48 -2.03 -22.71
C ARG A 71 -7.23 -1.52 -21.99
N ALA A 72 -6.84 -2.17 -20.88
CA ALA A 72 -5.67 -1.79 -20.11
C ALA A 72 -4.37 -2.06 -20.88
N GLN A 73 -4.21 -3.22 -21.51
CA GLN A 73 -3.02 -3.59 -22.29
C GLN A 73 -2.75 -2.62 -23.45
N ALA A 74 -3.79 -2.05 -24.05
CA ALA A 74 -3.65 -1.08 -25.14
C ALA A 74 -2.95 0.22 -24.70
N GLN A 75 -2.87 0.51 -23.39
CA GLN A 75 -2.37 1.77 -22.86
C GLN A 75 -1.35 1.64 -21.74
N LEU A 76 -1.25 0.47 -21.13
CA LEU A 76 -0.43 0.20 -19.96
C LEU A 76 0.40 -1.06 -20.16
N THR A 77 1.55 -1.03 -19.51
CA THR A 77 2.41 -2.19 -19.27
C THR A 77 2.50 -2.43 -17.76
N PRO A 78 2.89 -3.64 -17.29
CA PRO A 78 2.98 -3.93 -15.85
C PRO A 78 3.89 -2.96 -15.07
N GLU A 79 4.90 -2.37 -15.70
CA GLU A 79 5.86 -1.43 -15.09
C GLU A 79 5.20 -0.13 -14.59
N HIS A 80 4.00 0.18 -15.10
CA HIS A 80 3.19 1.31 -14.65
C HIS A 80 2.62 1.11 -13.24
N PHE A 81 2.49 -0.13 -12.78
CA PHE A 81 2.05 -0.45 -11.41
C PHE A 81 3.21 -0.28 -10.44
N ARG A 82 3.03 0.54 -9.40
CA ARG A 82 4.02 0.78 -8.35
C ARG A 82 3.98 -0.32 -7.29
N HIS A 83 2.79 -0.79 -6.92
CA HIS A 83 2.64 -1.79 -5.89
C HIS A 83 3.10 -3.15 -6.42
N PRO A 84 4.11 -3.81 -5.81
CA PRO A 84 4.68 -5.04 -6.34
C PRO A 84 3.65 -6.15 -6.57
N ARG A 85 2.65 -6.26 -5.69
CA ARG A 85 1.59 -7.26 -5.82
C ARG A 85 0.68 -7.00 -7.02
N TYR A 86 0.25 -5.75 -7.21
CA TYR A 86 -0.63 -5.39 -8.33
C TYR A 86 0.11 -5.46 -9.65
N ARG A 87 1.41 -5.13 -9.65
CA ARG A 87 2.29 -5.38 -10.79
C ARG A 87 2.33 -6.86 -11.17
N ALA A 88 2.57 -7.74 -10.20
CA ALA A 88 2.62 -9.18 -10.45
C ALA A 88 1.28 -9.72 -10.98
N MET A 89 0.17 -9.30 -10.37
CA MET A 89 -1.18 -9.67 -10.83
C MET A 89 -1.47 -9.14 -12.23
N ALA A 90 -1.15 -7.87 -12.52
CA ALA A 90 -1.34 -7.27 -13.84
C ALA A 90 -0.50 -7.96 -14.91
N ALA A 91 0.76 -8.29 -14.62
CA ALA A 91 1.61 -9.05 -15.54
C ALA A 91 0.99 -10.42 -15.87
N ALA A 92 0.54 -11.16 -14.85
CA ALA A 92 -0.10 -12.46 -15.03
C ALA A 92 -1.41 -12.35 -15.82
N LEU A 93 -2.26 -11.38 -15.49
CA LEU A 93 -3.51 -11.12 -16.22
C LEU A 93 -3.23 -10.74 -17.67
N PHE A 94 -2.15 -10.01 -17.93
CA PHE A 94 -1.77 -9.64 -19.29
C PHE A 94 -1.32 -10.83 -20.13
N GLU A 95 -0.73 -11.83 -19.49
CA GLU A 95 -0.38 -13.11 -20.11
C GLU A 95 -1.58 -14.09 -20.20
N GLY A 96 -2.75 -13.70 -19.69
CA GLY A 96 -3.97 -14.52 -19.75
C GLY A 96 -4.14 -15.49 -18.57
N ALA A 97 -3.44 -15.27 -17.45
CA ALA A 97 -3.60 -16.07 -16.24
C ALA A 97 -5.03 -15.99 -15.70
N ARG A 98 -5.55 -17.15 -15.26
CA ARG A 98 -6.88 -17.28 -14.63
C ARG A 98 -6.80 -17.48 -13.11
N GLU A 99 -5.59 -17.66 -12.60
CA GLU A 99 -5.29 -17.92 -11.20
C GLU A 99 -4.17 -16.99 -10.74
N ALA A 100 -4.01 -16.87 -9.42
CA ALA A 100 -2.97 -16.04 -8.84
C ALA A 100 -1.57 -16.49 -9.29
N PRO A 101 -0.66 -15.56 -9.62
CA PRO A 101 0.66 -15.90 -10.17
C PRO A 101 1.60 -16.56 -9.17
N VAL A 102 1.39 -16.34 -7.87
CA VAL A 102 2.12 -16.99 -6.79
C VAL A 102 1.20 -17.28 -5.60
N PRO A 103 1.46 -18.33 -4.80
CA PRO A 103 0.58 -18.73 -3.69
C PRO A 103 0.30 -17.63 -2.68
N GLU A 104 1.26 -16.75 -2.41
CA GLU A 104 1.15 -15.64 -1.46
C GLU A 104 0.10 -14.59 -1.88
N LEU A 105 -0.25 -14.57 -3.17
CA LEU A 105 -1.25 -13.66 -3.72
C LEU A 105 -2.64 -14.28 -3.87
N ALA A 106 -2.80 -15.59 -3.60
CA ALA A 106 -4.07 -16.30 -3.80
C ALA A 106 -5.23 -15.67 -3.01
N ALA A 107 -5.02 -15.36 -1.73
CA ALA A 107 -6.05 -14.75 -0.89
C ALA A 107 -6.44 -13.34 -1.37
N GLU A 108 -5.48 -12.56 -1.87
CA GLU A 108 -5.74 -11.22 -2.37
C GLU A 108 -6.40 -11.25 -3.75
N TRP A 109 -6.00 -12.19 -4.62
CA TRP A 109 -6.65 -12.45 -5.91
C TRP A 109 -8.12 -12.80 -5.72
N GLU A 110 -8.40 -13.74 -4.82
CA GLU A 110 -9.78 -14.13 -4.49
C GLU A 110 -10.58 -12.97 -3.92
N ARG A 111 -10.00 -12.17 -3.01
CA ARG A 111 -10.67 -10.97 -2.48
C ARG A 111 -10.99 -9.95 -3.58
N LEU A 112 -10.13 -9.80 -4.59
CA LEU A 112 -10.30 -8.83 -5.66
C LEU A 112 -11.20 -9.32 -6.79
N SER A 113 -11.34 -10.63 -6.98
CA SER A 113 -12.26 -11.22 -7.95
C SER A 113 -13.72 -11.13 -7.49
N GLN A 114 -13.96 -10.91 -6.20
CA GLN A 114 -15.31 -10.66 -5.69
C GLN A 114 -15.85 -9.29 -6.16
N PRO A 115 -17.14 -9.20 -6.52
CA PRO A 115 -17.77 -7.94 -6.90
C PRO A 115 -17.64 -6.89 -5.77
N PRO A 116 -17.35 -5.62 -6.10
CA PRO A 116 -17.28 -4.56 -5.11
C PRO A 116 -18.66 -4.28 -4.50
N GLU A 117 -18.68 -3.87 -3.24
CA GLU A 117 -19.89 -3.36 -2.60
C GLU A 117 -20.38 -2.09 -3.33
N ALA A 118 -21.68 -2.02 -3.62
CA ALA A 118 -22.27 -0.91 -4.35
C ALA A 118 -22.31 0.37 -3.49
N PRO A 119 -22.16 1.57 -4.10
CA PRO A 119 -21.99 1.82 -5.53
C PRO A 119 -20.52 1.80 -6.01
N PHE A 120 -20.25 1.09 -7.11
CA PHE A 120 -18.95 1.09 -7.78
C PHE A 120 -19.12 1.45 -9.26
N ASP A 121 -18.50 2.56 -9.69
CA ASP A 121 -18.49 3.00 -11.07
C ASP A 121 -17.20 2.52 -11.76
N ALA A 122 -17.35 1.48 -12.60
CA ALA A 122 -16.25 0.83 -13.29
C ALA A 122 -15.52 1.75 -14.27
N GLU A 123 -16.24 2.59 -15.01
CA GLU A 123 -15.63 3.50 -15.99
C GLU A 123 -14.88 4.63 -15.28
N ALA A 124 -15.48 5.23 -14.25
CA ALA A 124 -14.81 6.26 -13.47
C ALA A 124 -13.53 5.72 -12.80
N ALA A 125 -13.59 4.50 -12.24
CA ALA A 125 -12.43 3.84 -11.65
C ALA A 125 -11.34 3.56 -12.69
N TYR A 126 -11.71 3.07 -13.88
CA TYR A 126 -10.79 2.81 -14.98
C TYR A 126 -10.07 4.09 -15.44
N HIS A 127 -10.82 5.18 -15.68
CA HIS A 127 -10.25 6.46 -16.10
C HIS A 127 -9.35 7.07 -15.03
N ALA A 128 -9.74 7.00 -13.76
CA ALA A 128 -8.90 7.46 -12.65
C ALA A 128 -7.60 6.65 -12.55
N ALA A 129 -7.66 5.33 -12.76
CA ALA A 129 -6.50 4.47 -12.78
C ALA A 129 -5.56 4.81 -13.94
N LEU A 130 -6.07 4.90 -15.18
CA LEU A 130 -5.26 5.29 -16.33
C LEU A 130 -4.55 6.63 -16.13
N ALA A 131 -5.28 7.65 -15.71
CA ALA A 131 -4.71 8.99 -15.47
C ALA A 131 -3.67 8.97 -14.35
N SER A 132 -3.82 8.10 -13.34
CA SER A 132 -2.83 7.95 -12.27
C SER A 132 -1.56 7.24 -12.76
N LEU A 133 -1.71 6.11 -13.47
CA LEU A 133 -0.62 5.23 -13.87
C LEU A 133 0.21 5.79 -15.03
N ARG A 134 -0.44 6.30 -16.09
CA ARG A 134 0.27 6.83 -17.28
C ARG A 134 1.07 8.09 -16.99
N ASP A 135 0.54 8.92 -16.11
CA ASP A 135 1.11 10.21 -15.75
C ASP A 135 2.27 10.07 -14.74
N ARG A 136 2.42 8.89 -14.13
CA ARG A 136 3.42 8.62 -13.07
C ARG A 136 4.86 8.86 -13.54
N PRO A 137 5.36 8.26 -14.64
CA PRO A 137 6.76 8.42 -15.04
C PRO A 137 7.10 9.90 -15.27
N ARG A 138 6.15 10.67 -15.83
CA ARG A 138 6.29 12.11 -16.03
C ARG A 138 6.42 12.86 -14.69
N ARG A 139 5.56 12.56 -13.71
CA ARG A 139 5.62 13.18 -12.37
C ARG A 139 6.87 12.81 -11.59
N GLU A 140 7.32 11.56 -11.71
CA GLU A 140 8.56 11.08 -11.09
C GLU A 140 9.75 11.83 -11.69
N ARG A 141 9.82 11.92 -13.02
CA ARG A 141 10.89 12.66 -13.69
C ARG A 141 10.91 14.14 -13.33
N LEU A 142 9.74 14.80 -13.27
CA LEU A 142 9.64 16.19 -12.82
C LEU A 142 10.21 16.39 -11.40
N ARG A 143 9.88 15.48 -10.47
CA ARG A 143 10.42 15.53 -9.09
C ARG A 143 11.93 15.29 -9.05
N ASP A 144 12.44 14.41 -9.90
CA ASP A 144 13.87 14.15 -9.98
C ASP A 144 14.62 15.35 -10.54
N ILE A 145 14.09 15.98 -11.60
CA ILE A 145 14.63 17.24 -12.13
C ILE A 145 14.64 18.32 -11.04
N ASP A 146 13.56 18.49 -10.28
CA ASP A 146 13.49 19.48 -9.19
C ASP A 146 14.56 19.26 -8.11
N ARG A 147 14.95 18.01 -7.87
CA ARG A 147 16.05 17.64 -6.95
C ARG A 147 17.43 17.84 -7.56
N LEU A 148 17.57 17.66 -8.87
CA LEU A 148 18.84 17.75 -9.58
C LEU A 148 19.26 19.19 -9.90
N ILE A 149 18.29 20.08 -10.21
CA ILE A 149 18.57 21.48 -10.57
C ILE A 149 19.47 22.19 -9.55
N PRO A 150 19.24 22.10 -8.22
CA PRO A 150 20.10 22.77 -7.24
C PRO A 150 21.56 22.27 -7.24
N LEU A 151 21.77 21.01 -7.63
CA LEU A 151 23.06 20.31 -7.53
C LEU A 151 23.86 20.33 -8.85
N ALA A 152 23.20 20.64 -9.97
CA ALA A 152 23.76 20.55 -11.31
C ALA A 152 24.72 21.71 -11.66
N ALA A 153 25.68 21.43 -12.55
CA ALA A 153 26.53 22.45 -13.16
C ALA A 153 25.71 23.38 -14.09
N PRO A 154 26.18 24.60 -14.43
CA PRO A 154 25.40 25.54 -15.24
C PRO A 154 24.89 24.97 -16.57
N ALA A 155 25.72 24.25 -17.33
CA ALA A 155 25.31 23.63 -18.59
C ALA A 155 24.27 22.51 -18.41
N GLU A 156 24.32 21.78 -17.30
CA GLU A 156 23.36 20.72 -16.96
C GLU A 156 22.02 21.29 -16.46
N LYS A 157 22.06 22.45 -15.79
CA LYS A 157 20.86 23.17 -15.35
C LYS A 157 19.98 23.59 -16.52
N ASP A 158 20.58 24.14 -17.57
CA ASP A 158 19.83 24.57 -18.76
C ASP A 158 19.12 23.39 -19.44
N ALA A 159 19.82 22.25 -19.57
CA ALA A 159 19.23 21.03 -20.10
C ALA A 159 18.08 20.48 -19.23
N LEU A 160 18.27 20.44 -17.90
CA LEU A 160 17.23 20.01 -16.95
C LEU A 160 16.01 20.94 -16.96
N MET A 161 16.22 22.25 -17.10
CA MET A 161 15.15 23.24 -17.20
C MET A 161 14.35 23.09 -18.49
N GLN A 162 15.02 22.83 -19.62
CA GLN A 162 14.34 22.57 -20.88
C GLN A 162 13.48 21.29 -20.80
N GLU A 163 14.05 20.19 -20.30
CA GLU A 163 13.31 18.93 -20.12
C GLU A 163 12.09 19.12 -19.20
N LYS A 164 12.25 19.90 -18.12
CA LYS A 164 11.14 20.25 -17.22
C LYS A 164 10.00 20.92 -17.98
N LEU A 165 10.30 21.92 -18.81
CA LEU A 165 9.28 22.65 -19.58
C LEU A 165 8.54 21.73 -20.56
N GLU A 166 9.26 20.83 -21.23
CA GLU A 166 8.67 19.85 -22.15
C GLU A 166 7.74 18.86 -21.42
N LEU A 167 8.15 18.38 -20.24
CA LEU A 167 7.33 17.50 -19.39
C LEU A 167 6.11 18.22 -18.79
N LEU A 168 6.20 19.52 -18.55
CA LEU A 168 5.05 20.32 -18.11
C LEU A 168 4.07 20.59 -19.26
N ALA A 169 4.57 20.82 -20.47
CA ALA A 169 3.76 21.06 -21.67
C ALA A 169 3.02 19.79 -22.13
N SER A 170 3.65 18.62 -22.00
CA SER A 170 3.04 17.29 -22.26
C SER A 170 2.11 16.81 -21.13
N GLY A 171 1.86 17.68 -20.14
CA GLY A 171 0.85 17.56 -19.10
C GLY A 171 -0.56 17.26 -19.60
N GLU A 172 -1.25 16.21 -19.10
CA GLU A 172 -2.71 16.11 -19.22
C GLU A 172 -3.37 17.24 -18.40
N GLY A 173 -3.54 18.41 -19.05
CA GLY A 173 -4.56 19.45 -18.83
C GLY A 173 -4.63 20.19 -17.48
N ARG A 174 -4.00 19.71 -16.41
CA ARG A 174 -4.17 20.28 -15.06
C ARG A 174 -3.13 21.32 -14.68
N TYR A 175 -1.96 21.33 -15.31
CA TYR A 175 -0.86 22.21 -14.90
C TYR A 175 -1.00 23.65 -15.44
N TRP A 176 -1.40 23.81 -16.71
CA TRP A 176 -1.64 25.14 -17.30
C TRP A 176 -2.68 25.96 -16.52
N ARG A 177 -3.72 25.32 -15.98
CA ARG A 177 -4.76 26.02 -15.21
C ARG A 177 -4.24 26.64 -13.90
N ARG A 178 -3.15 26.12 -13.32
CA ARG A 178 -2.54 26.65 -12.09
C ARG A 178 -1.52 27.76 -12.36
N ILE A 179 -0.71 27.64 -13.41
CA ILE A 179 0.24 28.71 -13.78
C ILE A 179 -0.51 29.95 -14.29
N SER A 180 -1.60 29.77 -15.06
CA SER A 180 -2.38 30.89 -15.56
C SER A 180 -3.04 31.71 -14.44
N THR A 181 -3.31 31.10 -13.28
CA THR A 181 -3.83 31.81 -12.10
C THR A 181 -2.75 32.50 -11.27
N GLU A 182 -1.48 32.13 -11.40
CA GLU A 182 -0.36 32.77 -10.69
C GLU A 182 0.26 33.95 -11.48
N GLN A 183 -0.09 34.11 -12.76
CA GLN A 183 0.36 35.21 -13.61
C GLN A 183 -0.69 36.31 -13.84
N GLU A 184 -1.67 36.50 -12.95
CA GLU A 184 -2.46 37.74 -13.00
C GLU A 184 -1.58 38.91 -12.53
N PRO A 185 -1.23 39.86 -13.40
CA PRO A 185 -0.46 41.02 -12.99
C PRO A 185 -1.34 41.88 -12.09
N THR A 186 -0.85 42.14 -10.88
CA THR A 186 -1.37 43.19 -10.00
C THR A 186 -1.38 44.49 -10.82
N ARG A 187 -2.57 44.94 -11.19
CA ARG A 187 -2.82 46.28 -11.72
C ARG A 187 -3.07 47.23 -10.58
#